data_AF-A0A973TFB9-F1
#
_entry.id   AF-A0A973TFB9-F1
#
_cell.length_a   1.000
_cell.length_b   1.000
_cell.length_c   1.000
_cell.angle_alpha   90.00
_cell.angle_beta   90.00
_cell.angle_gamma   90.00
#
_symmetry.space_group_name_H-M   'P 1'
#
loop_
_entity.id
_entity.type
_entity.pdbx_description
1 polymer ?
#
loop_
_entity_poly.entity_id
_entity_poly.type
_entity_poly.pdbx_seq_one_letter_code
_entity_poly.pdbx_strand_id
1 'polypeptide(L)' 'IKQYVAMGLGISIVTAICLTEADRARLAARPLAPWFPARSYGVVMRKGKLLSPQARAFVALVQAGAAAAG' A
#
# COMPACT_ATOMS: atom_id res chain seq x y z
N ILE A 1 10.40 -11.02 -2.78
CA ILE A 1 9.55 -12.23 -2.59
C ILE A 1 8.79 -12.66 -3.85
N LYS A 2 8.18 -11.73 -4.61
CA LYS A 2 7.38 -12.05 -5.82
C LYS A 2 8.07 -12.96 -6.84
N GLN A 3 9.38 -12.77 -7.07
CA GLN A 3 10.17 -13.63 -7.96
C GLN A 3 10.22 -15.10 -7.50
N TYR A 4 10.37 -15.35 -6.20
CA TYR A 4 10.43 -16.71 -5.67
C TYR A 4 9.09 -17.44 -5.81
N VAL A 5 7.97 -16.74 -5.60
CA VAL A 5 6.63 -17.28 -5.86
C VAL A 5 6.45 -17.58 -7.35
N ALA A 6 6.90 -16.69 -8.24
CA ALA A 6 6.82 -16.91 -9.69
C ALA A 6 7.67 -18.10 -10.16
N MET A 7 8.79 -18.38 -9.47
CA MET A 7 9.64 -19.55 -9.70
C MET A 7 9.08 -20.84 -9.06
N GLY A 8 7.93 -20.79 -8.38
CA GLY A 8 7.28 -21.97 -7.78
C GLY A 8 7.77 -22.35 -6.39
N LEU A 9 8.53 -21.49 -5.69
CA LEU A 9 9.11 -21.78 -4.37
C LEU A 9 8.11 -21.55 -3.21
N GLY A 10 6.80 -21.55 -3.48
CA GLY A 10 5.75 -21.43 -2.47
C GLY A 10 4.84 -20.22 -2.66
N ILE A 11 4.11 -19.87 -1.60
CA ILE A 11 3.13 -18.77 -1.58
C ILE A 11 3.58 -17.63 -0.67
N SER A 12 3.12 -16.42 -0.93
CA SER A 12 3.40 -15.25 -0.09
C SER A 12 2.12 -14.45 0.13
N ILE A 13 1.88 -14.05 1.38
CA ILE A 13 0.79 -13.16 1.76
C ILE A 13 1.36 -11.73 1.78
N VAL A 14 0.84 -10.87 0.92
CA VAL A 14 1.23 -9.46 0.80
C VAL A 14 -0.01 -8.57 0.83
N THR A 15 0.16 -7.30 1.15
CA THR A 15 -0.89 -6.30 0.98
C THR A 15 -1.11 -6.03 -0.51
N ALA A 16 -2.34 -5.68 -0.90
CA ALA A 16 -2.71 -5.45 -2.29
C ALA A 16 -1.85 -4.38 -2.98
N ILE A 17 -1.38 -3.37 -2.24
CA ILE A 17 -0.47 -2.31 -2.73
C ILE A 17 0.86 -2.84 -3.28
N CYS A 18 1.29 -4.04 -2.90
CA CYS A 18 2.52 -4.64 -3.42
C CYS A 18 2.34 -5.31 -4.80
N LEU A 19 1.11 -5.42 -5.28
CA LEU A 19 0.76 -6.03 -6.57
C LEU A 19 0.60 -4.94 -7.64
N THR A 20 1.26 -5.14 -8.77
CA THR A 20 1.14 -4.32 -9.97
C THR A 20 0.49 -5.11 -11.09
N GLU A 21 0.11 -4.42 -12.17
CA GLU A 21 -0.45 -5.10 -13.35
C GLU A 21 0.52 -6.11 -13.97
N ALA A 22 1.82 -5.79 -13.97
CA ALA A 22 2.87 -6.71 -14.42
C ALA A 22 2.98 -7.98 -13.54
N ASP A 23 2.53 -7.95 -12.28
CA ASP A 23 2.47 -9.16 -11.46
C ASP A 23 1.35 -10.10 -11.92
N ARG A 24 0.24 -9.57 -12.44
CA ARG A 24 -0.93 -10.37 -12.84
C ARG A 24 -0.64 -11.31 -14.02
N ALA A 25 0.34 -10.95 -14.86
CA ALA A 25 0.78 -11.80 -15.96
C ALA A 25 1.52 -13.08 -15.51
N ARG A 26 2.08 -13.08 -14.29
CA ARG A 26 2.93 -14.17 -13.78
C ARG A 26 2.49 -14.77 -12.46
N LEU A 27 1.52 -14.19 -11.78
CA LEU A 27 1.09 -14.59 -10.44
C LEU A 27 -0.44 -14.56 -10.33
N ALA A 28 -1.01 -15.61 -9.74
CA ALA A 28 -2.38 -15.57 -9.27
C ALA A 28 -2.44 -14.91 -7.88
N ALA A 29 -3.31 -13.91 -7.73
CA ALA A 29 -3.63 -13.30 -6.43
C ALA A 29 -5.04 -13.70 -6.00
N ARG A 30 -5.24 -13.96 -4.70
CA ARG A 30 -6.55 -14.26 -4.09
C ARG A 30 -6.77 -13.33 -2.89
N PRO A 31 -7.97 -12.73 -2.75
CA PRO A 31 -8.24 -11.84 -1.63
C PRO A 31 -8.29 -12.63 -0.32
N LEU A 32 -7.60 -12.11 0.71
CA LEU A 32 -7.61 -12.68 2.06
C LEU A 32 -8.25 -11.74 3.10
N ALA A 33 -9.03 -10.75 2.64
CA ALA A 33 -9.65 -9.75 3.52
C ALA A 33 -10.51 -10.32 4.67
N PRO A 34 -11.24 -11.44 4.51
CA PRO A 34 -12.01 -12.03 5.63
C PRO A 34 -11.15 -12.54 6.80
N TRP A 35 -9.87 -12.81 6.57
CA TRP A 35 -8.98 -13.45 7.55
C TRP A 35 -8.00 -12.47 8.21
N PHE A 36 -7.83 -11.26 7.66
CA PHE A 36 -6.87 -10.28 8.15
C PHE A 36 -7.54 -8.94 8.42
N PRO A 37 -7.15 -8.23 9.49
CA PRO A 37 -7.67 -6.89 9.76
C PRO A 37 -7.23 -5.91 8.67
N ALA A 38 -8.05 -4.90 8.43
CA ALA A 38 -7.69 -3.77 7.59
C ALA A 38 -6.46 -3.04 8.15
N ARG A 39 -5.56 -2.60 7.28
CA ARG A 39 -4.37 -1.82 7.65
C ARG A 39 -4.56 -0.37 7.21
N SER A 40 -4.20 0.57 8.09
CA SER A 40 -4.21 2.00 7.81
C SER A 40 -2.79 2.52 7.54
N TYR A 41 -2.61 3.30 6.48
CA TYR A 41 -1.39 4.07 6.22
C TYR A 41 -1.73 5.56 6.28
N GLY A 42 -0.81 6.39 6.80
CA GLY A 42 -1.06 7.83 6.95
C GLY A 42 0.19 8.61 7.32
N VAL A 43 0.04 9.94 7.42
CA VAL A 43 1.10 10.86 7.82
C VAL A 43 0.95 11.23 9.29
N VAL A 44 2.03 11.10 10.06
CA VAL A 44 2.06 11.50 11.48
C VAL A 44 2.60 12.92 11.60
N MET A 45 1.92 13.76 12.39
CA MET A 45 2.31 15.14 12.65
C MET A 45 2.42 15.40 14.15
N ARG A 46 3.41 16.20 14.56
CA ARG A 46 3.52 16.64 15.95
C ARG A 46 2.43 17.67 16.26
N LYS A 47 1.61 17.40 17.28
CA LYS A 47 0.60 18.33 17.79
C LYS A 47 1.24 19.67 18.18
N GLY A 48 0.64 20.77 17.73
CA GLY A 48 1.05 22.14 18.09
C GLY A 48 2.18 22.75 17.23
N LYS A 49 2.77 22.03 16.28
CA LYS A 49 3.75 22.62 15.35
C LYS A 49 3.06 23.13 14.10
N LEU A 50 3.30 24.40 13.75
CA LEU A 50 2.87 24.94 12.46
C LEU A 50 3.69 24.27 11.35
N LEU A 51 3.00 23.63 10.40
CA LEU A 51 3.65 23.07 9.22
C LEU A 51 4.13 24.19 8.30
N SER A 52 5.23 23.98 7.58
CA SER A 52 5.59 24.85 6.47
C SER A 52 4.56 24.72 5.34
N PRO A 53 4.44 25.71 4.44
CA PRO A 53 3.60 25.58 3.25
C PRO A 53 3.87 24.31 2.43
N GLN A 54 5.15 23.93 2.29
CA GLN A 54 5.57 22.72 1.56
C GLN A 54 5.12 21.44 2.27
N ALA A 55 5.21 21.40 3.61
CA ALA A 55 4.75 20.24 4.37
C ALA A 55 3.23 20.07 4.28
N ARG A 56 2.45 21.17 4.29
CA ARG A 56 1.01 21.11 4.05
C ARG A 56 0.68 20.60 2.65
N ALA A 57 1.39 21.09 1.63
CA ALA A 57 1.22 20.64 0.26
C ALA A 57 1.50 19.14 0.13
N PHE A 58 2.58 18.64 0.76
CA PHE A 58 2.89 17.21 0.80
C PHE A 58 1.78 16.40 1.47
N VAL A 59 1.27 16.81 2.63
CA VAL A 59 0.17 16.11 3.31
C VAL A 59 -1.07 16.06 2.42
N ALA A 60 -1.41 17.16 1.74
CA ALA A 60 -2.54 17.19 0.81
C ALA A 60 -2.36 16.22 -0.36
N LEU A 61 -1.15 16.13 -0.93
CA LEU A 61 -0.84 15.15 -2.00
C LEU A 61 -0.98 13.71 -1.51
N VAL A 62 -0.46 13.40 -0.32
CA VAL A 62 -0.57 12.05 0.26
C VAL A 62 -2.03 11.68 0.54
N GLN A 63 -2.83 12.60 1.06
CA GLN A 63 -4.26 12.38 1.32
C GLN A 63 -5.06 12.19 0.02
N ALA A 64 -4.78 12.99 -1.01
CA ALA A 64 -5.42 12.84 -2.31
C ALA A 64 -5.07 11.50 -2.98
N GLY A 65 -3.80 11.09 -2.92
CA GLY A 65 -3.36 9.81 -3.46
C GLY A 65 -3.92 8.60 -2.70
N ALA A 66 -4.12 8.72 -1.39
CA ALA A 66 -4.72 7.66 -0.58
C ALA A 66 -6.22 7.45 -0.87
N ALA A 67 -6.96 8.52 -1.21
CA ALA A 67 -8.38 8.43 -1.58
C ALA A 67 -8.61 7.79 -2.97
N ALA A 68 -7.63 7.83 -3.86
CA ALA A 68 -7.71 7.24 -5.21
C ALA A 68 -7.35 5.74 -5.26
N ALA A 69 -6.85 5.17 -4.17
CA ALA A 69 -6.39 3.79 -4.08
C ALA A 69 -7.36 2.86 -3.29
N GLY A 70 -8.56 3.36 -2.96
CA GLY A 70 -9.62 2.64 -2.23
C GLY A 70 -10.68 2.07 -3.14
#